data_AF-A0AAV9ZIZ0-F1
#
_entry.id   AF-A0AAV9ZIZ0-F1
#
_cell.length_a   1.000
_cell.length_b   1.000
_cell.length_c   1.000
_cell.angle_alpha   90.00
_cell.angle_beta   90.00
_cell.angle_gamma   90.00
#
_symmetry.space_group_name_H-M   'P 1'
#
loop_
_entity.id
_entity.type
_entity.pdbx_description
1 polymer ?
#
loop_
_entity_poly.entity_id
_entity_poly.type
_entity_poly.pdbx_seq_one_letter_code
_entity_poly.pdbx_strand_id
1 'polypeptide(L)'
;MYRTIGNGRPNVSMVIRAMEHPANSYKDIDFVVPEDNQGPADIKLAFVYTDDIKDGGQLVDHLNARVHPRYRERGLIRPYNAGMSREYRAHVMSLFKAGVIRVLVCTDAAGMGCDLPNIALVVQWKVPQTVSAWIQRAGRAARRQGMLGLAVMLAEKAAFEVNPAADAAVAASTQTSGRGRGGRGRGGRDVRGGRGGEKQGRDYAVLHGQKRGSFRGSDDAVPPRDEHVITYNMPREGIYMLIQATICRRRILSQIFNNPAHNVPAAQCCDICNPKLFDQVRPSKPVRATRQKGVRKGPPVDSVREALYLWRRNILKTRYTRCYFAANAILDDATCELLASVGPINAIETLQQLLGSCWSRWGELGQDLFVYMYEGS
;
A
#
# COMPACT_ATOMS: atom_id res chain seq x y z
N MET A 1 15.42 33.64 20.53
CA MET A 1 16.01 32.91 19.39
C MET A 1 15.32 31.55 19.30
N TYR A 2 14.28 31.41 18.48
CA TYR A 2 13.59 30.12 18.33
C TYR A 2 14.54 29.15 17.62
N ARG A 3 15.10 28.20 18.36
CA ARG A 3 15.85 27.08 17.79
C ARG A 3 14.84 26.24 17.03
N THR A 4 14.84 26.34 15.70
CA THR A 4 14.16 25.36 14.85
C THR A 4 14.91 24.04 15.02
N ILE A 5 14.55 23.26 16.03
CA ILE A 5 15.04 21.90 16.20
C ILE A 5 14.52 21.14 14.97
N GLY A 6 15.39 20.90 13.99
CA GLY A 6 15.00 20.30 12.71
C GLY A 6 14.24 18.99 12.93
N ASN A 7 13.39 18.63 11.97
CA ASN A 7 12.54 17.42 12.00
C ASN A 7 13.33 16.09 11.91
N GLY A 8 14.64 16.11 12.22
CA GLY A 8 15.55 14.98 12.11
C GLY A 8 15.23 13.91 13.17
N ARG A 9 14.89 12.71 12.71
CA ARG A 9 14.74 11.52 13.54
C ARG A 9 15.92 10.57 13.29
N PRO A 10 17.08 10.79 13.96
CA PRO A 10 18.30 10.04 13.68
C PRO A 10 18.15 8.54 13.97
N ASN A 11 17.23 8.20 14.85
CA ASN A 11 16.95 6.85 15.30
C ASN A 11 15.91 6.09 14.46
N VAL A 12 15.41 6.66 13.35
CA VAL A 12 14.42 6.00 12.47
C VAL A 12 15.01 5.76 11.09
N SER A 13 15.56 4.57 10.84
CA SER A 13 16.08 4.20 9.52
C SER A 13 14.96 4.19 8.47
N MET A 14 15.25 4.66 7.26
CA MET A 14 14.24 4.74 6.18
C MET A 14 14.57 3.77 5.06
N VAL A 15 13.57 3.02 4.62
CA VAL A 15 13.64 2.17 3.43
C VAL A 15 12.53 2.56 2.48
N ILE A 16 12.85 2.78 1.21
CA ILE A 16 11.84 2.88 0.15
C ILE A 16 12.18 1.86 -0.91
N ARG A 17 11.22 1.02 -1.28
CA ARG A 17 11.39 0.05 -2.36
C ARG A 17 10.15 -0.03 -3.22
N ALA A 18 10.34 -0.49 -4.46
CA ALA A 18 9.23 -0.83 -5.32
C ALA A 18 8.49 -2.07 -4.79
N MET A 19 7.18 -2.12 -5.04
CA MET A 19 6.40 -3.34 -4.93
C MET A 19 6.83 -4.30 -6.04
N GLU A 20 7.20 -5.53 -5.68
CA GLU A 20 7.57 -6.56 -6.64
C GLU A 20 6.34 -7.28 -7.20
N HIS A 21 5.34 -7.51 -6.35
CA HIS A 21 4.07 -8.17 -6.66
C HIS A 21 2.99 -7.14 -7.03
N PRO A 22 1.90 -7.58 -7.70
CA PRO A 22 0.71 -6.74 -7.85
C PRO A 22 0.19 -6.26 -6.49
N ALA A 23 -0.14 -4.97 -6.37
CA ALA A 23 -0.56 -4.38 -5.09
C ALA A 23 -1.79 -5.06 -4.48
N ASN A 24 -2.74 -5.52 -5.29
CA ASN A 24 -3.92 -6.26 -4.81
C ASN A 24 -3.61 -7.65 -4.21
N SER A 25 -2.37 -8.14 -4.32
CA SER A 25 -1.94 -9.38 -3.69
C SER A 25 -1.42 -9.20 -2.26
N TYR A 26 -1.08 -7.97 -1.87
CA TYR A 26 -0.53 -7.61 -0.55
C TYR A 26 0.77 -8.33 -0.13
N LYS A 27 1.36 -9.17 -0.99
CA LYS A 27 2.56 -9.98 -0.68
C LYS A 27 3.81 -9.17 -0.35
N ASP A 28 3.88 -7.93 -0.82
CA ASP A 28 4.99 -7.05 -0.52
C ASP A 28 5.03 -6.61 0.95
N ILE A 29 3.93 -6.69 1.71
CA ILE A 29 3.91 -6.32 3.14
C ILE A 29 4.14 -7.52 4.07
N ASP A 30 4.35 -8.71 3.53
CA ASP A 30 4.44 -9.96 4.28
C ASP A 30 5.49 -9.93 5.40
N PHE A 31 6.56 -9.15 5.27
CA PHE A 31 7.59 -8.98 6.30
C PHE A 31 7.07 -8.39 7.62
N VAL A 32 5.88 -7.78 7.63
CA VAL A 32 5.23 -7.31 8.87
C VAL A 32 4.83 -8.49 9.77
N VAL A 33 4.44 -9.61 9.16
CA VAL A 33 4.10 -10.88 9.85
C VAL A 33 4.97 -11.98 9.23
N PRO A 34 6.17 -12.23 9.79
CA PRO A 34 7.10 -13.23 9.29
C PRO A 34 6.43 -14.60 9.10
N GLU A 35 6.78 -15.33 8.05
CA GLU A 35 6.14 -16.61 7.72
C GLU A 35 6.34 -17.67 8.80
N ASP A 36 7.49 -17.62 9.48
CA ASP A 36 7.91 -18.51 10.57
C ASP A 36 7.47 -18.05 11.97
N ASN A 37 6.56 -17.06 12.07
CA ASN A 37 6.08 -16.55 13.36
C ASN A 37 5.55 -17.68 14.25
N GLN A 38 6.08 -17.78 15.47
CA GLN A 38 5.69 -18.74 16.50
C GLN A 38 4.85 -18.09 17.60
N GLY A 39 4.74 -16.76 17.61
CA GLY A 39 3.84 -16.06 18.50
C GLY A 39 3.82 -14.54 18.32
N PRO A 40 3.07 -13.82 19.18
CA PRO A 40 2.92 -12.38 19.08
C PRO A 40 4.23 -11.60 19.21
N ALA A 41 5.26 -12.15 19.85
CA ALA A 41 6.55 -11.50 20.04
C ALA A 41 7.32 -11.30 18.72
N ASP A 42 7.14 -12.21 17.75
CA ASP A 42 7.82 -12.17 16.44
C ASP A 42 7.26 -11.07 15.53
N ILE A 43 6.04 -10.62 15.80
CA ILE A 43 5.37 -9.55 15.07
C ILE A 43 5.71 -8.22 15.76
N LYS A 44 6.54 -7.37 15.13
CA LYS A 44 6.92 -6.07 15.70
C LYS A 44 5.69 -5.21 15.99
N LEU A 45 5.74 -4.40 17.06
CA LEU A 45 4.76 -3.34 17.27
C LEU A 45 4.84 -2.35 16.10
N ALA A 46 3.79 -2.30 15.27
CA ALA A 46 3.85 -1.64 13.98
C ALA A 46 2.59 -0.82 13.64
N PHE A 47 2.80 0.24 12.88
CA PHE A 47 1.76 0.94 12.14
C PHE A 47 1.90 0.67 10.65
N VAL A 48 0.79 0.35 10.01
CA VAL A 48 0.68 0.23 8.55
C VAL A 48 -0.27 1.30 8.07
N TYR A 49 0.23 2.30 7.36
CA TYR A 49 -0.59 3.36 6.77
C TYR A 49 -1.02 2.98 5.35
N THR A 50 -2.29 3.25 5.04
CA THR A 50 -2.86 3.23 3.70
C THR A 50 -3.69 4.51 3.51
N ASP A 51 -3.85 4.94 2.26
CA ASP A 51 -4.63 6.12 1.92
C ASP A 51 -6.13 5.78 1.69
N ASP A 52 -6.49 4.49 1.62
CA ASP A 52 -7.86 4.02 1.37
C ASP A 52 -8.36 3.03 2.43
N ILE A 53 -9.61 3.20 2.88
CA ILE A 53 -10.20 2.36 3.94
C ILE A 53 -10.46 0.93 3.46
N LYS A 54 -10.87 0.75 2.18
CA LYS A 54 -11.13 -0.58 1.62
C LYS A 54 -9.83 -1.38 1.50
N ASP A 55 -8.79 -0.76 0.96
CA ASP A 55 -7.42 -1.30 0.88
C ASP A 55 -6.88 -1.64 2.28
N GLY A 56 -7.18 -0.79 3.28
CA GLY A 56 -6.85 -1.06 4.69
C GLY A 56 -7.54 -2.28 5.27
N GLY A 57 -8.84 -2.48 4.97
CA GLY A 57 -9.56 -3.68 5.36
C GLY A 57 -8.94 -4.95 4.76
N GLN A 58 -8.62 -4.93 3.47
CA GLN A 58 -8.01 -6.07 2.79
C GLN A 58 -6.58 -6.37 3.30
N LEU A 59 -5.80 -5.33 3.63
CA LEU A 59 -4.51 -5.49 4.30
C LEU A 59 -4.63 -6.17 5.67
N VAL A 60 -5.64 -5.79 6.46
CA VAL A 60 -5.92 -6.44 7.76
C VAL A 60 -6.22 -7.92 7.57
N ASP A 61 -7.09 -8.25 6.62
CA ASP A 61 -7.46 -9.64 6.33
C ASP A 61 -6.25 -10.46 5.89
N HIS A 62 -5.45 -9.91 4.96
CA HIS A 62 -4.22 -10.53 4.46
C HIS A 62 -3.21 -10.79 5.58
N LEU A 63 -2.92 -9.79 6.40
CA LEU A 63 -1.96 -9.94 7.50
C LEU A 63 -2.46 -10.89 8.60
N ASN A 64 -3.77 -10.88 8.92
CA ASN A 64 -4.34 -11.84 9.87
C ASN A 64 -4.29 -13.28 9.37
N ALA A 65 -4.43 -13.51 8.06
CA ALA A 65 -4.28 -14.85 7.49
C ALA A 65 -2.86 -15.42 7.71
N ARG A 66 -1.83 -14.55 7.73
CA ARG A 66 -0.43 -14.91 7.98
C ARG A 66 -0.08 -15.17 9.44
N VAL A 67 -0.89 -14.70 10.39
CA VAL A 67 -0.69 -15.00 11.81
C VAL A 67 -0.80 -16.50 12.02
N HIS A 68 0.14 -17.06 12.77
CA HIS A 68 0.16 -18.48 13.10
C HIS A 68 -1.22 -18.93 13.63
N PRO A 69 -1.77 -20.07 13.15
CA PRO A 69 -3.16 -20.46 13.43
C PRO A 69 -3.55 -20.41 14.91
N ARG A 70 -2.65 -20.83 15.81
CA ARG A 70 -2.82 -20.78 17.27
C ARG A 70 -3.16 -19.38 17.84
N TYR A 71 -2.76 -18.31 17.16
CA TYR A 71 -2.90 -16.94 17.66
C TYR A 71 -3.86 -16.09 16.81
N ARG A 72 -4.43 -16.63 15.73
CA ARG A 72 -5.26 -15.88 14.79
C ARG A 72 -6.50 -15.26 15.46
N GLU A 73 -7.12 -15.97 16.39
CA GLU A 73 -8.30 -15.50 17.14
C GLU A 73 -7.99 -14.38 18.15
N ARG A 74 -6.71 -14.16 18.50
CA ARG A 74 -6.33 -13.08 19.43
C ARG A 74 -6.48 -11.69 18.82
N GLY A 75 -6.66 -11.58 17.50
CA GLY A 75 -6.85 -10.31 16.82
C GLY A 75 -5.64 -9.39 16.95
N LEU A 76 -4.43 -9.93 16.70
CA LEU A 76 -3.16 -9.19 16.81
C LEU A 76 -3.05 -8.02 15.82
N ILE A 77 -3.91 -7.98 14.80
CA ILE A 77 -3.88 -7.00 13.71
C ILE A 77 -5.28 -6.44 13.56
N ARG A 78 -5.42 -5.11 13.72
CA ARG A 78 -6.73 -4.45 13.72
C ARG A 78 -6.75 -3.20 12.85
N PRO A 79 -7.89 -2.89 12.21
CA PRO A 79 -8.07 -1.62 11.52
C PRO A 79 -8.19 -0.49 12.54
N TYR A 80 -7.70 0.69 12.19
CA TYR A 80 -7.80 1.92 12.98
C TYR A 80 -8.01 3.12 12.06
N ASN A 81 -9.26 3.50 11.81
CA ASN A 81 -9.59 4.59 10.89
C ASN A 81 -10.85 5.36 11.35
N ALA A 82 -11.20 6.43 10.64
CA ALA A 82 -12.35 7.29 10.98
C ALA A 82 -13.72 6.59 10.87
N GLY A 83 -13.82 5.49 10.13
CA GLY A 83 -15.04 4.69 10.04
C GLY A 83 -15.34 3.88 11.30
N MET A 84 -14.39 3.81 12.24
CA MET A 84 -14.56 3.09 13.51
C MET A 84 -15.08 4.01 14.61
N SER A 85 -15.96 3.48 15.47
CA SER A 85 -16.51 4.23 16.60
C SER A 85 -15.40 4.74 17.54
N ARG A 86 -15.72 5.77 18.33
CA ARG A 86 -14.78 6.35 19.29
C ARG A 86 -14.40 5.32 20.35
N GLU A 87 -15.37 4.52 20.79
CA GLU A 87 -15.22 3.46 21.80
C GLU A 87 -14.30 2.36 21.28
N TYR A 88 -14.50 1.91 20.04
CA TYR A 88 -13.62 0.95 19.38
C TYR A 88 -12.19 1.47 19.31
N ARG A 89 -12.00 2.71 18.83
CA ARG A 89 -10.66 3.31 18.70
C ARG A 89 -9.96 3.43 20.06
N ALA A 90 -10.68 3.87 21.09
CA ALA A 90 -10.14 3.94 22.45
C ALA A 90 -9.73 2.54 22.98
N HIS A 91 -10.58 1.54 22.79
CA HIS A 91 -10.31 0.16 23.22
C HIS A 91 -9.11 -0.45 22.48
N VAL A 92 -9.10 -0.37 21.15
CA VAL A 92 -8.00 -0.90 20.32
C VAL A 92 -6.68 -0.19 20.63
N MET A 93 -6.69 1.13 20.83
CA MET A 93 -5.49 1.87 21.22
C MET A 93 -4.97 1.42 22.59
N SER A 94 -5.86 1.15 23.56
CA SER A 94 -5.48 0.61 24.86
C SER A 94 -4.79 -0.77 24.73
N LEU A 95 -5.39 -1.67 23.95
CA LEU A 95 -4.81 -2.99 23.68
C LEU A 95 -3.49 -2.93 22.92
N PHE A 96 -3.35 -1.96 22.00
CA PHE A 96 -2.10 -1.72 21.28
C PHE A 96 -1.00 -1.21 22.21
N LYS A 97 -1.33 -0.29 23.13
CA LYS A 97 -0.40 0.18 24.18
C LYS A 97 0.05 -0.95 25.11
N ALA A 98 -0.85 -1.88 25.42
CA ALA A 98 -0.55 -3.06 26.22
C ALA A 98 0.24 -4.14 25.46
N GLY A 99 0.46 -3.98 24.14
CA GLY A 99 1.16 -4.95 23.29
C GLY A 99 0.35 -6.20 22.93
N VAL A 100 -0.95 -6.22 23.26
CA VAL A 100 -1.88 -7.30 22.88
C VAL A 100 -2.15 -7.26 21.38
N ILE A 101 -2.46 -6.06 20.86
CA ILE A 101 -2.49 -5.81 19.42
C ILE A 101 -1.07 -5.43 19.00
N ARG A 102 -0.55 -6.10 17.96
CA ARG A 102 0.81 -5.89 17.45
C ARG A 102 0.84 -4.93 16.27
N VAL A 103 -0.22 -4.89 15.46
CA VAL A 103 -0.26 -4.05 14.26
C VAL A 103 -1.58 -3.29 14.15
N LEU A 104 -1.51 -1.97 13.97
CA LEU A 104 -2.66 -1.17 13.54
C LEU A 104 -2.52 -0.81 12.07
N VAL A 105 -3.56 -1.11 11.29
CA VAL A 105 -3.69 -0.67 9.90
C VAL A 105 -4.55 0.59 9.86
N CYS A 106 -3.94 1.70 9.46
CA CYS A 106 -4.44 3.04 9.69
C CYS A 106 -4.61 3.83 8.39
N THR A 107 -5.57 4.74 8.37
CA THR A 107 -5.56 5.91 7.46
C THR A 107 -5.14 7.16 8.24
N ASP A 108 -5.00 8.32 7.59
CA ASP A 108 -4.59 9.59 8.23
C ASP A 108 -5.43 10.01 9.44
N ALA A 109 -6.64 9.45 9.58
CA ALA A 109 -7.47 9.57 10.78
C ALA A 109 -6.80 9.10 12.08
N ALA A 110 -5.67 8.39 12.00
CA ALA A 110 -4.90 7.94 13.16
C ALA A 110 -3.95 9.00 13.75
N GLY A 111 -3.88 10.21 13.17
CA GLY A 111 -2.74 11.12 13.36
C GLY A 111 -2.82 12.19 14.47
N MET A 112 -3.97 12.49 15.06
CA MET A 112 -4.10 13.67 15.94
C MET A 112 -4.53 13.28 17.37
N GLY A 113 -3.58 13.35 18.31
CA GLY A 113 -3.90 13.46 19.75
C GLY A 113 -3.65 12.26 20.65
N CYS A 114 -3.28 11.09 20.12
CA CYS A 114 -2.96 9.94 20.99
C CYS A 114 -1.48 9.94 21.39
N ASP A 115 -1.20 9.89 22.69
CA ASP A 115 0.06 9.39 23.21
C ASP A 115 0.24 7.95 22.70
N LEU A 116 1.16 7.73 21.77
CA LEU A 116 1.34 6.46 21.08
C LEU A 116 2.47 5.67 21.74
N PRO A 117 2.32 4.34 21.89
CA PRO A 117 3.39 3.51 22.43
C PRO A 117 4.62 3.52 21.50
N ASN A 118 5.72 2.96 21.97
CA ASN A 118 6.96 2.88 21.20
C ASN A 118 6.83 1.85 20.06
N ILE A 119 6.59 2.36 18.86
CA ILE A 119 6.43 1.55 17.65
C ILE A 119 7.80 1.29 17.04
N ALA A 120 8.10 0.02 16.73
CA ALA A 120 9.37 -0.38 16.12
C ALA A 120 9.37 -0.24 14.60
N LEU A 121 8.19 -0.36 13.97
CA LEU A 121 8.03 -0.38 12.53
C LEU A 121 6.87 0.52 12.07
N VAL A 122 7.14 1.40 11.11
CA VAL A 122 6.10 2.10 10.35
C VAL A 122 6.19 1.67 8.90
N VAL A 123 5.08 1.26 8.32
CA VAL A 123 4.99 0.93 6.90
C VAL A 123 3.99 1.88 6.25
N GLN A 124 4.38 2.49 5.14
CA GLN A 124 3.51 3.23 4.23
C GLN A 124 3.23 2.32 3.03
N TRP A 125 1.98 1.91 2.89
CA TRP A 125 1.51 1.16 1.73
C TRP A 125 1.09 2.13 0.62
N LYS A 126 1.75 2.02 -0.55
CA LYS A 126 1.62 2.93 -1.70
C LYS A 126 2.16 4.33 -1.46
N VAL A 127 2.42 5.06 -2.55
CA VAL A 127 3.01 6.40 -2.49
C VAL A 127 2.03 7.41 -1.88
N PRO A 128 2.38 8.04 -0.74
CA PRO A 128 1.51 9.02 -0.09
C PRO A 128 1.42 10.32 -0.90
N GLN A 129 0.42 11.14 -0.59
CA GLN A 129 0.17 12.38 -1.32
C GLN A 129 1.32 13.38 -1.30
N THR A 130 2.04 13.49 -0.18
CA THR A 130 3.14 14.43 -0.04
C THR A 130 4.29 13.85 0.79
N VAL A 131 5.47 14.45 0.66
CA VAL A 131 6.63 14.13 1.50
C VAL A 131 6.35 14.44 2.97
N SER A 132 5.66 15.53 3.27
CA SER A 132 5.27 15.87 4.65
C SER A 132 4.41 14.78 5.29
N ALA A 133 3.43 14.22 4.55
CA ALA A 133 2.62 13.11 5.05
C ALA A 133 3.49 11.88 5.36
N TRP A 134 4.41 11.52 4.46
CA TRP A 134 5.37 10.45 4.71
C TRP A 134 6.20 10.68 5.97
N ILE A 135 6.78 11.86 6.15
CA ILE A 135 7.67 12.16 7.28
C ILE A 135 6.92 12.19 8.61
N GLN A 136 5.71 12.73 8.63
CA GLN A 136 4.86 12.69 9.83
C GLN A 136 4.50 11.26 10.25
N ARG A 137 4.19 10.39 9.27
CA ARG A 137 3.91 8.97 9.48
C ARG A 137 5.18 8.22 9.94
N ALA A 138 6.29 8.36 9.23
CA ALA A 138 7.58 7.76 9.57
C ALA A 138 8.08 8.16 10.97
N GLY A 139 7.86 9.43 11.37
CA GLY A 139 8.20 9.96 12.69
C GLY A 139 7.44 9.35 13.87
N ARG A 140 6.46 8.45 13.62
CA ARG A 140 5.79 7.67 14.67
C ARG A 140 6.63 6.49 15.15
N ALA A 141 7.62 6.03 14.37
CA ALA A 141 8.56 5.01 14.80
C ALA A 141 9.52 5.56 15.88
N ALA A 142 9.93 4.68 16.80
CA ALA A 142 10.96 4.92 17.82
C ALA A 142 10.89 6.30 18.48
N ARG A 143 9.85 6.54 19.27
CA ARG A 143 9.67 7.82 20.00
C ARG A 143 10.50 7.90 21.28
N ARG A 144 10.79 6.76 21.93
CA ARG A 144 11.67 6.69 23.11
C ARG A 144 13.14 6.81 22.74
N GLN A 145 13.89 7.55 23.56
CA GLN A 145 15.35 7.64 23.46
C GLN A 145 16.01 6.27 23.57
N GLY A 146 17.04 6.03 22.76
CA GLY A 146 17.80 4.77 22.73
C GLY A 146 17.14 3.64 21.92
N MET A 147 15.93 3.82 21.40
CA MET A 147 15.29 2.85 20.50
C MET A 147 15.60 3.18 19.05
N LEU A 148 15.92 2.17 18.25
CA LEU A 148 15.97 2.26 16.79
C LEU A 148 14.64 1.80 16.18
N GLY A 149 14.16 2.55 15.20
CA GLY A 149 12.93 2.27 14.47
C GLY A 149 13.21 2.14 12.98
N LEU A 150 12.28 1.49 12.28
CA LEU A 150 12.31 1.34 10.82
C LEU A 150 11.06 1.95 10.21
N ALA A 151 11.23 2.82 9.22
CA ALA A 151 10.16 3.34 8.40
C ALA A 151 10.31 2.84 6.97
N VAL A 152 9.29 2.17 6.44
CA VAL A 152 9.29 1.54 5.13
C VAL A 152 8.22 2.17 4.26
N MET A 153 8.55 2.60 3.04
CA MET A 153 7.58 2.96 2.01
C MET A 153 7.62 1.92 0.90
N LEU A 154 6.47 1.32 0.63
CA LEU A 154 6.26 0.41 -0.49
C LEU A 154 5.63 1.22 -1.61
N ALA A 155 6.39 1.51 -2.66
CA ALA A 155 5.98 2.35 -3.77
C ALA A 155 5.60 1.50 -4.99
N GLU A 156 4.58 1.91 -5.72
CA GLU A 156 4.25 1.30 -7.00
C GLU A 156 5.39 1.49 -8.02
N LYS A 157 5.60 0.52 -8.92
CA LYS A 157 6.69 0.58 -9.93
C LYS A 157 6.63 1.85 -10.79
N ALA A 158 5.43 2.32 -11.11
CA ALA A 158 5.20 3.55 -11.87
C ALA A 158 5.80 4.80 -11.18
N ALA A 159 5.95 4.79 -9.85
CA ALA A 159 6.56 5.90 -9.13
C ALA A 159 8.06 6.06 -9.43
N PHE A 160 8.71 5.05 -10.01
CA PHE A 160 10.10 5.11 -10.46
C PHE A 160 10.24 5.54 -11.93
N GLU A 161 9.14 5.59 -12.68
CA GLU A 161 9.14 5.90 -14.12
C GLU A 161 8.89 7.39 -14.39
N VAL A 162 8.55 8.17 -13.36
CA VAL A 162 8.32 9.61 -13.46
C VAL A 162 9.65 10.32 -13.65
N ASN A 163 9.92 10.86 -14.85
CA ASN A 163 11.11 11.66 -15.12
C ASN A 163 10.76 13.17 -15.04
N PRO A 164 11.16 13.87 -13.96
CA PRO A 164 10.80 15.29 -13.79
C PRO A 164 11.41 16.21 -14.85
N ALA A 165 12.56 15.85 -15.42
CA ALA A 165 13.21 16.66 -16.46
C ALA A 165 12.44 16.60 -17.78
N ALA A 166 11.89 15.43 -18.12
CA ALA A 166 11.02 15.27 -19.28
C ALA A 166 9.69 16.01 -19.08
N ASP A 167 9.09 15.92 -17.89
CA ASP A 167 7.83 16.59 -17.60
C ASP A 167 7.96 18.12 -17.51
N ALA A 168 9.09 18.64 -17.01
CA ALA A 168 9.40 20.07 -17.01
C ALA A 168 9.60 20.63 -18.43
N ALA A 169 10.25 19.87 -19.32
CA ALA A 169 10.39 20.23 -20.73
C ALA A 169 9.03 20.24 -21.46
N VAL A 170 8.17 19.26 -21.16
CA VAL A 170 6.79 19.22 -21.69
C VAL A 170 5.95 20.39 -21.17
N ALA A 171 6.04 20.72 -19.87
CA ALA A 171 5.36 21.87 -19.27
C ALA A 171 5.83 23.21 -19.86
N ALA A 172 7.13 23.36 -20.13
CA ALA A 172 7.69 24.54 -20.79
C ALA A 172 7.25 24.66 -22.26
N SER A 173 7.15 23.54 -23.00
CA SER A 173 6.68 23.52 -24.40
C SER A 173 5.18 23.81 -24.56
N THR A 174 4.38 23.53 -23.53
CA THR A 174 2.92 23.78 -23.57
C THR A 174 2.59 25.26 -23.34
N GLN A 175 3.52 26.05 -22.77
CA GLN A 175 3.31 27.49 -22.55
C GLN A 175 3.55 28.34 -23.80
N THR A 176 4.21 27.82 -24.84
CA THR A 176 4.46 28.55 -26.09
C THR A 176 3.37 28.36 -27.16
N SER A 177 2.42 27.42 -26.97
CA SER A 177 1.30 27.22 -27.89
C SER A 177 -0.05 27.29 -27.17
N GLY A 178 -0.66 28.49 -27.09
CA GLY A 178 -2.02 28.58 -26.57
C GLY A 178 -2.58 29.96 -26.21
N ARG A 179 -2.53 30.95 -27.12
CA ARG A 179 -3.54 32.02 -27.11
C ARG A 179 -4.84 31.43 -27.69
N GLY A 180 -5.70 30.88 -26.83
CA GLY A 180 -7.00 30.32 -27.20
C GLY A 180 -7.96 30.27 -26.00
N ARG A 181 -9.15 30.86 -26.17
CA ARG A 181 -10.17 31.18 -25.16
C ARG A 181 -10.67 30.00 -24.30
N GLY A 182 -10.84 30.29 -23.00
CA GLY A 182 -12.08 30.07 -22.22
C GLY A 182 -12.50 28.63 -21.86
N GLY A 183 -12.45 28.28 -20.57
CA GLY A 183 -13.18 27.13 -20.02
C GLY A 183 -12.90 26.87 -18.55
N ARG A 184 -13.89 27.12 -17.68
CA ARG A 184 -13.89 26.73 -16.26
C ARG A 184 -13.97 25.19 -16.14
N GLY A 185 -13.15 24.58 -15.30
CA GLY A 185 -13.26 23.16 -14.97
C GLY A 185 -12.35 22.76 -13.81
N ARG A 186 -12.96 22.44 -12.66
CA ARG A 186 -12.33 21.79 -11.50
C ARG A 186 -11.97 20.34 -11.86
N GLY A 187 -10.77 19.90 -11.51
CA GLY A 187 -10.36 18.49 -11.58
C GLY A 187 -8.84 18.37 -11.50
N GLY A 188 -8.33 17.84 -10.38
CA GLY A 188 -6.92 17.51 -10.23
C GLY A 188 -6.52 16.50 -11.31
N ARG A 189 -5.61 16.91 -12.19
CA ARG A 189 -5.04 16.02 -13.20
C ARG A 189 -3.90 15.24 -12.56
N ASP A 190 -4.12 13.95 -12.38
CA ASP A 190 -3.02 13.00 -12.24
C ASP A 190 -2.11 13.13 -13.47
N VAL A 191 -0.84 13.43 -13.21
CA VAL A 191 0.21 13.48 -14.23
C VAL A 191 0.42 12.05 -14.74
N ARG A 192 -0.31 11.68 -15.78
CA ARG A 192 0.06 10.52 -16.61
C ARG A 192 1.26 10.97 -17.46
N GLY A 193 2.45 10.54 -17.04
CA GLY A 193 3.72 10.78 -17.74
C GLY A 193 3.59 10.47 -19.24
N GLY A 194 4.19 11.34 -20.05
CA GLY A 194 4.13 11.29 -21.50
C GLY A 194 4.66 9.97 -22.06
N ARG A 195 4.02 9.46 -23.12
CA ARG A 195 4.42 8.28 -23.90
C ARG A 195 5.70 8.53 -24.73
N GLY A 196 6.77 8.99 -24.10
CA GLY A 196 8.12 9.00 -24.68
C GLY A 196 8.81 7.67 -24.39
N GLY A 197 8.85 6.78 -25.39
CA GLY A 197 9.63 5.54 -25.42
C GLY A 197 9.54 4.65 -24.17
N GLU A 198 8.62 3.69 -24.15
CA GLU A 198 8.43 2.70 -23.07
C GLU A 198 9.73 2.00 -22.60
N LYS A 199 10.75 1.93 -23.47
CA LYS A 199 12.09 1.44 -23.15
C LYS A 199 12.95 2.43 -22.33
N GLN A 200 12.94 3.72 -22.68
CA GLN A 200 13.69 4.76 -21.96
C GLN A 200 13.16 4.97 -20.53
N GLY A 201 11.84 4.92 -20.34
CA GLY A 201 11.23 5.00 -19.00
C GLY A 201 11.60 3.82 -18.10
N ARG A 202 11.69 2.60 -18.67
CA ARG A 202 12.12 1.41 -17.93
C ARG A 202 13.60 1.48 -17.53
N ASP A 203 14.47 1.92 -18.44
CA ASP A 203 15.90 2.06 -18.14
C ASP A 203 16.12 3.13 -17.05
N TYR A 204 15.40 4.26 -17.14
CA TYR A 204 15.38 5.29 -16.10
C TYR A 204 14.94 4.72 -14.74
N ALA A 205 13.83 4.00 -14.69
CA ALA A 205 13.30 3.44 -13.45
C ALA A 205 14.28 2.45 -12.80
N VAL A 206 14.92 1.59 -13.59
CA VAL A 206 15.94 0.65 -13.09
C VAL A 206 17.15 1.40 -12.53
N LEU A 207 17.65 2.41 -13.25
CA LEU A 207 18.75 3.26 -12.78
C LEU A 207 18.42 3.98 -11.46
N HIS A 208 17.15 4.35 -11.27
CA HIS A 208 16.65 5.00 -10.05
C HIS A 208 16.15 4.01 -9.00
N GLY A 209 16.59 2.75 -9.07
CA GLY A 209 16.45 1.78 -7.99
C GLY A 209 15.13 1.02 -7.95
N GLN A 210 14.34 0.98 -9.03
CA GLN A 210 13.07 0.22 -9.08
C GLN A 210 13.25 -1.27 -8.71
N LYS A 211 14.43 -1.87 -8.92
CA LYS A 211 14.72 -3.28 -8.59
C LYS A 211 15.35 -3.51 -7.21
N ARG A 212 15.75 -2.43 -6.52
CA ARG A 212 16.37 -2.50 -5.19
C ARG A 212 15.37 -3.00 -4.15
N GLY A 213 15.82 -3.85 -3.24
CA GLY A 213 14.99 -4.46 -2.21
C GLY A 213 14.07 -5.57 -2.70
N SER A 214 14.28 -6.10 -3.91
CA SER A 214 13.56 -7.26 -4.42
C SER A 214 13.86 -8.52 -3.58
N PHE A 215 13.04 -9.56 -3.75
CA PHE A 215 13.19 -10.84 -3.06
C PHE A 215 14.60 -11.43 -3.23
N ARG A 216 15.18 -11.34 -4.43
CA ARG A 216 16.50 -11.91 -4.73
C ARG A 216 17.67 -11.07 -4.21
N GLY A 217 17.48 -9.76 -4.03
CA GLY A 217 18.53 -8.83 -3.60
C GLY A 217 19.68 -8.62 -4.60
N SER A 218 19.57 -9.14 -5.82
CA SER A 218 20.62 -9.03 -6.85
C SER A 218 20.92 -7.59 -7.28
N ASP A 219 19.97 -6.69 -7.08
CA ASP A 219 20.03 -5.32 -7.58
C ASP A 219 20.21 -4.29 -6.45
N ASP A 220 20.56 -4.71 -5.22
CA ASP A 220 20.58 -3.84 -4.04
C ASP A 220 21.75 -2.84 -3.98
N ALA A 221 22.69 -2.96 -4.91
CA ALA A 221 23.82 -2.05 -5.06
C ALA A 221 23.33 -0.58 -5.11
N VAL A 222 24.14 0.32 -4.57
CA VAL A 222 23.84 1.75 -4.60
C VAL A 222 23.95 2.22 -6.05
N PRO A 223 22.90 2.85 -6.61
CA PRO A 223 22.93 3.30 -8.00
C PRO A 223 23.97 4.43 -8.18
N PRO A 224 24.43 4.67 -9.43
CA PRO A 224 25.25 5.83 -9.74
C PRO A 224 24.59 7.11 -9.24
N ARG A 225 25.40 8.03 -8.71
CA ARG A 225 24.90 9.29 -8.18
C ARG A 225 24.35 10.15 -9.31
N ASP A 226 23.06 10.43 -9.23
CA ASP A 226 22.33 11.39 -10.07
C ASP A 226 21.68 12.42 -9.14
N GLU A 227 22.15 13.66 -9.19
CA GLU A 227 21.68 14.74 -8.33
C GLU A 227 20.85 15.71 -9.15
N HIS A 228 19.53 15.57 -9.06
CA HIS A 228 18.59 16.55 -9.61
C HIS A 228 18.50 17.79 -8.70
N VAL A 229 18.08 18.93 -9.26
CA VAL A 229 17.73 20.11 -8.47
C VAL A 229 16.41 19.85 -7.75
N ILE A 230 16.42 19.90 -6.42
CA ILE A 230 15.26 19.57 -5.59
C ILE A 230 14.75 20.82 -4.91
N THR A 231 13.47 21.13 -5.10
CA THR A 231 12.79 22.24 -4.41
C THR A 231 11.48 21.77 -3.80
N TYR A 232 11.06 22.40 -2.70
CA TYR A 232 9.77 22.11 -2.04
C TYR A 232 8.56 22.34 -2.97
N ASN A 233 8.68 23.24 -3.93
CA ASN A 233 7.62 23.63 -4.87
C ASN A 233 7.35 22.58 -5.96
N MET A 234 8.10 21.48 -5.97
CA MET A 234 7.86 20.34 -6.86
C MET A 234 6.48 19.72 -6.58
N PRO A 235 5.83 19.13 -7.59
CA PRO A 235 4.58 18.39 -7.38
C PRO A 235 4.70 17.38 -6.24
N ARG A 236 3.65 17.31 -5.40
CA ARG A 236 3.60 16.41 -4.23
C ARG A 236 4.79 16.59 -3.26
N GLU A 237 5.32 17.81 -3.15
CA GLU A 237 6.48 18.17 -2.32
C GLU A 237 7.75 17.38 -2.67
N GLY A 238 7.90 16.94 -3.92
CA GLY A 238 9.07 16.19 -4.38
C GLY A 238 9.08 14.70 -3.98
N ILE A 239 7.92 14.09 -3.74
CA ILE A 239 7.83 12.67 -3.32
C ILE A 239 8.55 11.71 -4.28
N TYR A 240 8.47 11.96 -5.58
CA TYR A 240 9.14 11.12 -6.58
C TYR A 240 10.67 11.24 -6.49
N MET A 241 11.21 12.41 -6.15
CA MET A 241 12.65 12.60 -5.89
C MET A 241 13.11 11.86 -4.66
N LEU A 242 12.26 11.78 -3.63
CA LEU A 242 12.56 10.97 -2.47
C LEU A 242 12.56 9.47 -2.82
N ILE A 243 11.63 8.99 -3.65
CA ILE A 243 11.49 7.58 -4.04
C ILE A 243 12.66 7.16 -4.93
N GLN A 244 12.94 7.94 -5.96
CA GLN A 244 13.94 7.71 -7.01
C GLN A 244 15.36 8.13 -6.58
N ALA A 245 15.55 8.52 -5.33
CA ALA A 245 16.83 9.00 -4.83
C ALA A 245 17.97 8.01 -5.11
N THR A 246 19.07 8.51 -5.65
CA THR A 246 20.34 7.79 -5.81
C THR A 246 21.39 8.23 -4.78
N ILE A 247 21.06 9.28 -4.01
CA ILE A 247 21.83 9.80 -2.86
C ILE A 247 21.05 9.59 -1.57
N CYS A 248 21.72 9.74 -0.42
CA CYS A 248 21.11 9.60 0.90
C CYS A 248 19.71 10.23 0.99
N ARG A 249 18.69 9.45 1.36
CA ARG A 249 17.31 9.94 1.48
C ARG A 249 17.17 11.08 2.47
N ARG A 250 17.96 11.11 3.55
CA ARG A 250 17.96 12.25 4.48
C ARG A 250 18.57 13.51 3.89
N ARG A 251 19.53 13.39 2.97
CA ARG A 251 20.05 14.55 2.23
C ARG A 251 18.96 15.16 1.35
N ILE A 252 18.18 14.33 0.66
CA ILE A 252 17.00 14.78 -0.10
C ILE A 252 16.02 15.51 0.81
N LEU A 253 15.69 14.93 1.97
CA LEU A 253 14.78 15.57 2.93
C LEU A 253 15.34 16.88 3.50
N SER A 254 16.65 16.96 3.75
CA SER A 254 17.30 18.20 4.15
C SER A 254 17.17 19.29 3.08
N GLN A 255 17.29 18.93 1.80
CA GLN A 255 17.08 19.86 0.69
C GLN A 255 15.61 20.30 0.58
N ILE A 256 14.65 19.36 0.62
CA ILE A 256 13.22 19.66 0.51
C ILE A 256 12.75 20.61 1.61
N PHE A 257 13.14 20.37 2.86
CA PHE A 257 12.67 21.13 4.02
C PHE A 257 13.65 22.24 4.46
N ASN A 258 14.71 22.50 3.68
CA ASN A 258 15.77 23.44 4.03
C ASN A 258 16.35 23.24 5.45
N ASN A 259 16.57 21.97 5.81
CA ASN A 259 17.21 21.60 7.08
C ASN A 259 18.74 21.55 6.91
N PRO A 260 19.51 21.76 8.00
CA PRO A 260 20.95 21.51 7.97
C PRO A 260 21.26 20.04 7.61
N ALA A 261 22.50 19.81 7.18
CA ALA A 261 22.99 18.46 6.94
C ALA A 261 22.87 17.60 8.22
N HIS A 262 22.49 16.34 8.05
CA HIS A 262 22.39 15.39 9.16
C HIS A 262 23.73 14.67 9.41
N ASN A 263 23.94 14.22 10.64
CA ASN A 263 25.13 13.47 11.05
C ASN A 263 24.83 11.99 11.41
N VAL A 264 23.68 11.47 10.97
CA VAL A 264 23.26 10.08 11.21
C VAL A 264 24.27 9.09 10.61
N PRO A 265 24.80 8.12 11.39
CA PRO A 265 25.69 7.09 10.87
C PRO A 265 25.06 6.29 9.72
N ALA A 266 25.86 5.95 8.71
CA ALA A 266 25.39 5.27 7.51
C ALA A 266 24.58 3.99 7.82
N ALA A 267 25.05 3.20 8.79
CA ALA A 267 24.41 1.97 9.26
C ALA A 267 22.95 2.14 9.73
N GLN A 268 22.57 3.35 10.16
CA GLN A 268 21.24 3.65 10.71
C GLN A 268 20.46 4.68 9.88
N CYS A 269 21.00 5.12 8.73
CA CYS A 269 20.47 6.25 7.99
C CYS A 269 19.29 5.88 7.08
N CYS A 270 19.56 5.24 5.95
CA CYS A 270 18.54 4.83 4.97
C CYS A 270 19.09 3.71 4.07
N ASP A 271 18.22 3.09 3.26
CA ASP A 271 18.59 1.97 2.36
C ASP A 271 19.67 2.31 1.31
N ILE A 272 19.87 3.59 1.00
CA ILE A 272 20.96 4.04 0.10
C ILE A 272 22.29 4.06 0.86
N CYS A 273 22.30 4.51 2.12
CA CYS A 273 23.51 4.51 2.95
C CYS A 273 23.84 3.13 3.51
N ASN A 274 22.83 2.28 3.72
CA ASN A 274 22.95 0.92 4.22
C ASN A 274 21.98 -0.02 3.48
N PRO A 275 22.41 -0.65 2.38
CA PRO A 275 21.57 -1.60 1.63
C PRO A 275 21.12 -2.82 2.45
N LYS A 276 21.82 -3.19 3.54
CA LYS A 276 21.41 -4.31 4.42
C LYS A 276 20.07 -4.08 5.12
N LEU A 277 19.56 -2.84 5.12
CA LEU A 277 18.21 -2.57 5.61
C LEU A 277 17.13 -3.29 4.78
N PHE A 278 17.40 -3.65 3.52
CA PHE A 278 16.47 -4.43 2.71
C PHE A 278 16.22 -5.83 3.27
N ASP A 279 17.18 -6.44 3.95
CA ASP A 279 17.05 -7.79 4.51
C ASP A 279 15.91 -7.89 5.54
N GLN A 280 15.52 -6.77 6.15
CA GLN A 280 14.42 -6.70 7.10
C GLN A 280 13.03 -6.56 6.45
N VAL A 281 12.98 -6.26 5.13
CA VAL A 281 11.74 -5.82 4.46
C VAL A 281 11.54 -6.44 3.08
N ARG A 282 12.30 -7.48 2.74
CA ARG A 282 12.16 -8.16 1.45
C ARG A 282 10.73 -8.68 1.27
N PRO A 283 10.18 -8.61 0.05
CA PRO A 283 8.88 -9.20 -0.21
C PRO A 283 8.97 -10.73 -0.16
N SER A 284 7.82 -11.38 -0.03
CA SER A 284 7.75 -12.85 -0.18
C SER A 284 8.23 -13.31 -1.55
N LYS A 285 8.61 -14.58 -1.65
CA LYS A 285 9.05 -15.20 -2.90
C LYS A 285 8.04 -14.92 -4.03
N PRO A 286 8.50 -14.45 -5.21
CA PRO A 286 7.67 -14.32 -6.39
C PRO A 286 6.92 -15.62 -6.66
N VAL A 287 5.60 -15.58 -6.54
CA VAL A 287 4.77 -16.68 -7.00
C VAL A 287 4.65 -16.51 -8.50
N ARG A 288 5.08 -17.53 -9.26
CA ARG A 288 4.95 -17.54 -10.71
C ARG A 288 3.47 -17.27 -11.01
N ALA A 289 3.18 -16.14 -11.66
CA ALA A 289 1.80 -15.81 -11.99
C ALA A 289 1.30 -16.94 -12.90
N THR A 290 0.43 -17.80 -12.36
CA THR A 290 -0.37 -18.68 -13.20
C THR A 290 -1.25 -17.72 -13.97
N ARG A 291 -0.89 -17.43 -15.22
CA ARG A 291 -1.68 -16.56 -16.09
C ARG A 291 -3.05 -17.23 -16.20
N GLN A 292 -4.00 -16.80 -15.38
CA GLN A 292 -5.39 -17.19 -15.55
C GLN A 292 -5.72 -16.80 -16.99
N LYS A 293 -6.10 -17.79 -17.81
CA LYS A 293 -6.51 -17.51 -19.19
C LYS A 293 -7.58 -16.43 -19.10
N GLY A 294 -7.38 -15.32 -19.80
CA GLY A 294 -8.36 -14.24 -19.82
C GLY A 294 -9.70 -14.83 -20.22
N VAL A 295 -10.67 -14.75 -19.33
CA VAL A 295 -12.00 -15.28 -19.61
C VAL A 295 -12.65 -14.36 -20.63
N ARG A 296 -13.19 -14.93 -21.72
CA ARG A 296 -13.89 -14.16 -22.75
C ARG A 296 -15.11 -13.53 -22.10
N LYS A 297 -15.19 -12.20 -22.14
CA LYS A 297 -16.33 -11.43 -21.62
C LYS A 297 -17.23 -11.02 -22.77
N GLY A 298 -18.53 -11.31 -22.64
CA GLY A 298 -19.58 -10.69 -23.42
C GLY A 298 -20.15 -9.45 -22.72
N PRO A 299 -21.16 -8.79 -23.29
CA PRO A 299 -21.96 -7.82 -22.55
C PRO A 299 -22.60 -8.49 -21.31
N PRO A 300 -22.70 -7.79 -20.17
CA PRO A 300 -23.33 -8.34 -18.97
C PRO A 300 -24.79 -8.73 -19.24
N VAL A 301 -25.19 -9.91 -18.80
CA VAL A 301 -26.59 -10.36 -18.85
C VAL A 301 -27.33 -9.83 -17.62
N ASP A 302 -28.29 -8.93 -17.83
CA ASP A 302 -29.01 -8.24 -16.76
C ASP A 302 -29.74 -9.19 -15.80
N SER A 303 -30.37 -10.24 -16.32
CA SER A 303 -31.09 -11.23 -15.49
C SER A 303 -30.15 -11.95 -14.52
N VAL A 304 -28.95 -12.32 -14.98
CA VAL A 304 -27.91 -12.95 -14.14
C VAL A 304 -27.42 -11.97 -13.08
N ARG A 305 -27.18 -10.72 -13.45
CA ARG A 305 -26.76 -9.67 -12.52
C ARG A 305 -27.80 -9.43 -11.42
N GLU A 306 -29.07 -9.34 -11.78
CA GLU A 306 -30.16 -9.20 -10.81
C GLU A 306 -30.32 -10.43 -9.91
N ALA A 307 -30.17 -11.63 -10.47
CA ALA A 307 -30.18 -12.87 -9.68
C ALA A 307 -29.05 -12.89 -8.64
N LEU A 308 -27.83 -12.46 -9.00
CA LEU A 308 -26.70 -12.33 -8.08
C LEU A 308 -26.95 -11.27 -7.00
N TYR A 309 -27.60 -10.15 -7.35
CA TYR A 309 -28.00 -9.13 -6.38
C TYR A 309 -29.06 -9.62 -5.40
N LEU A 310 -29.99 -10.47 -5.85
CA LEU A 310 -30.97 -11.12 -4.99
C LEU A 310 -30.29 -12.13 -4.06
N TRP A 311 -29.41 -12.98 -4.60
CA TRP A 311 -28.65 -13.96 -3.84
C TRP A 311 -27.86 -13.34 -2.70
N ARG A 312 -27.03 -12.32 -2.97
CA ARG A 312 -26.20 -11.67 -1.94
C ARG A 312 -27.05 -10.99 -0.86
N ARG A 313 -28.22 -10.46 -1.22
CA ARG A 313 -29.20 -9.88 -0.27
C ARG A 313 -29.82 -10.97 0.61
N ASN A 314 -30.14 -12.13 0.02
CA ASN A 314 -30.67 -13.26 0.76
C ASN A 314 -29.63 -13.84 1.72
N ILE A 315 -28.39 -14.03 1.30
CA ILE A 315 -27.29 -14.47 2.16
C ILE A 315 -27.08 -13.50 3.34
N LEU A 316 -27.08 -12.19 3.09
CA LEU A 316 -27.00 -11.21 4.17
C LEU A 316 -28.15 -11.38 5.18
N LYS A 317 -29.38 -11.54 4.69
CA LYS A 317 -30.57 -11.69 5.53
C LYS A 317 -30.61 -13.00 6.30
N THR A 318 -30.10 -14.10 5.76
CA THR A 318 -30.24 -15.43 6.37
C THR A 318 -29.04 -15.81 7.22
N ARG A 319 -27.82 -15.50 6.78
CA ARG A 319 -26.58 -15.94 7.44
C ARG A 319 -25.89 -14.83 8.24
N TYR A 320 -26.18 -13.57 7.94
CA TYR A 320 -25.52 -12.42 8.55
C TYR A 320 -26.53 -11.45 9.18
N THR A 321 -27.56 -11.99 9.86
CA THR A 321 -28.68 -11.25 10.47
C THR A 321 -28.29 -10.16 11.46
N ARG A 322 -27.10 -10.26 12.05
CA ARG A 322 -26.58 -9.33 13.07
C ARG A 322 -25.46 -8.43 12.56
N CYS A 323 -25.20 -8.43 11.26
CA CYS A 323 -24.12 -7.64 10.66
C CYS A 323 -24.61 -6.26 10.19
N TYR A 324 -23.74 -5.26 10.31
CA TYR A 324 -24.03 -3.87 9.92
C TYR A 324 -23.50 -3.49 8.52
N PHE A 325 -23.00 -4.46 7.75
CA PHE A 325 -22.52 -4.21 6.39
C PHE A 325 -23.63 -4.45 5.36
N ALA A 326 -23.55 -3.77 4.22
CA ALA A 326 -24.49 -3.92 3.12
C ALA A 326 -24.22 -5.18 2.29
N ALA A 327 -25.19 -5.60 1.47
CA ALA A 327 -25.13 -6.88 0.73
C ALA A 327 -23.98 -6.94 -0.29
N ASN A 328 -23.47 -5.79 -0.74
CA ASN A 328 -22.27 -5.70 -1.58
C ASN A 328 -20.98 -6.13 -0.88
N ALA A 329 -20.95 -6.24 0.45
CA ALA A 329 -19.83 -6.83 1.20
C ALA A 329 -19.82 -8.37 1.19
N ILE A 330 -20.93 -9.00 0.76
CA ILE A 330 -20.99 -10.44 0.51
C ILE A 330 -20.36 -10.75 -0.85
N LEU A 331 -20.84 -10.07 -1.89
CA LEU A 331 -20.33 -10.16 -3.26
C LEU A 331 -20.43 -8.76 -3.88
N ASP A 332 -19.30 -8.17 -4.27
CA ASP A 332 -19.26 -6.78 -4.73
C ASP A 332 -19.80 -6.62 -6.15
N ASP A 333 -20.15 -5.37 -6.51
CA ASP A 333 -20.79 -5.10 -7.81
C ASP A 333 -19.87 -5.46 -8.98
N ALA A 334 -18.56 -5.23 -8.85
CA ALA A 334 -17.58 -5.58 -9.88
C ALA A 334 -17.52 -7.09 -10.13
N THR A 335 -17.66 -7.90 -9.08
CA THR A 335 -17.72 -9.35 -9.17
C THR A 335 -19.03 -9.81 -9.79
N CYS A 336 -20.16 -9.19 -9.42
CA CYS A 336 -21.45 -9.47 -10.06
C CYS A 336 -21.42 -9.16 -11.56
N GLU A 337 -20.86 -8.02 -11.96
CA GLU A 337 -20.67 -7.64 -13.36
C GLU A 337 -19.77 -8.62 -14.11
N LEU A 338 -18.67 -9.07 -13.48
CA LEU A 338 -17.78 -10.08 -14.06
C LEU A 338 -18.55 -11.36 -14.34
N LEU A 339 -19.28 -11.89 -13.36
CA LEU A 339 -20.02 -13.15 -13.49
C LEU A 339 -21.15 -13.04 -14.52
N ALA A 340 -21.84 -11.90 -14.58
CA ALA A 340 -22.86 -11.64 -15.59
C ALA A 340 -22.29 -11.49 -17.01
N SER A 341 -21.00 -11.17 -17.14
CA SER A 341 -20.31 -10.99 -18.42
C SER A 341 -19.59 -12.26 -18.91
N VAL A 342 -19.42 -13.25 -18.04
CA VAL A 342 -18.87 -14.56 -18.40
C VAL A 342 -20.06 -15.44 -18.77
N GLY A 343 -19.97 -16.17 -19.89
CA GLY A 343 -21.03 -17.08 -20.32
C GLY A 343 -21.41 -18.13 -19.26
N PRO A 344 -22.38 -19.02 -19.53
CA PRO A 344 -22.91 -19.93 -18.52
C PRO A 344 -21.80 -20.75 -17.83
N ILE A 345 -21.76 -20.65 -16.51
CA ILE A 345 -20.74 -21.30 -15.67
C ILE A 345 -21.28 -22.67 -15.25
N ASN A 346 -20.97 -23.68 -16.05
CA ASN A 346 -21.52 -25.03 -15.87
C ASN A 346 -20.68 -25.96 -14.98
N ALA A 347 -19.52 -25.48 -14.51
CA ALA A 347 -18.58 -26.26 -13.71
C ALA A 347 -18.02 -25.41 -12.58
N ILE A 348 -17.98 -25.98 -11.37
CA ILE A 348 -17.52 -25.26 -10.18
C ILE A 348 -16.06 -24.86 -10.27
N GLU A 349 -15.25 -25.65 -10.97
CA GLU A 349 -13.85 -25.37 -11.24
C GLU A 349 -13.69 -24.07 -12.03
N THR A 350 -14.62 -23.77 -12.94
CA THR A 350 -14.64 -22.51 -13.69
C THR A 350 -14.93 -21.32 -12.77
N LEU A 351 -15.90 -21.47 -11.86
CA LEU A 351 -16.20 -20.46 -10.86
C LEU A 351 -15.03 -20.27 -9.87
N GLN A 352 -14.38 -21.36 -9.46
CA GLN A 352 -13.20 -21.34 -8.60
C GLN A 352 -12.02 -20.65 -9.27
N GLN A 353 -11.82 -20.86 -10.58
CA GLN A 353 -10.80 -20.14 -11.33
C GLN A 353 -11.08 -18.64 -11.37
N LEU A 354 -12.34 -18.23 -11.46
CA LEU A 354 -12.74 -16.83 -11.49
C LEU A 354 -12.61 -16.14 -10.13
N LEU A 355 -13.04 -16.81 -9.05
CA LEU A 355 -13.26 -16.18 -7.75
C LEU A 355 -12.36 -16.73 -6.63
N GLY A 356 -11.87 -17.96 -6.74
CA GLY A 356 -11.29 -18.70 -5.62
C GLY A 356 -10.07 -18.05 -4.97
N SER A 357 -9.27 -17.29 -5.73
CA SER A 357 -8.09 -16.59 -5.21
C SER A 357 -8.33 -15.11 -4.88
N CYS A 358 -9.49 -14.54 -5.23
CA CYS A 358 -9.76 -13.10 -5.12
C CYS A 358 -10.98 -12.76 -4.28
N TRP A 359 -11.87 -13.73 -4.01
CA TRP A 359 -13.02 -13.55 -3.16
C TRP A 359 -12.79 -14.27 -1.82
N SER A 360 -12.61 -13.48 -0.75
CA SER A 360 -12.25 -13.98 0.58
C SER A 360 -13.27 -14.95 1.19
N ARG A 361 -14.52 -14.94 0.71
CA ARG A 361 -15.60 -15.83 1.17
C ARG A 361 -15.75 -17.09 0.33
N TRP A 362 -14.87 -17.36 -0.63
CA TRP A 362 -14.94 -18.55 -1.49
C TRP A 362 -15.06 -19.85 -0.67
N GLY A 363 -14.26 -20.00 0.38
CA GLY A 363 -14.27 -21.22 1.21
C GLY A 363 -15.59 -21.44 1.98
N GLU A 364 -16.39 -20.40 2.18
CA GLU A 364 -17.66 -20.47 2.90
C GLU A 364 -18.87 -20.50 1.96
N LEU A 365 -18.85 -19.69 0.90
CA LEU A 365 -20.01 -19.41 0.05
C LEU A 365 -19.82 -19.83 -1.41
N GLY A 366 -18.65 -20.32 -1.80
CA GLY A 366 -18.32 -20.65 -3.19
C GLY A 366 -19.23 -21.73 -3.77
N GLN A 367 -19.48 -22.80 -3.00
CA GLN A 367 -20.40 -23.87 -3.39
C GLN A 367 -21.83 -23.37 -3.50
N ASP A 368 -22.29 -22.59 -2.51
CA ASP A 368 -23.67 -22.07 -2.49
C ASP A 368 -23.95 -21.11 -3.64
N LEU A 369 -22.96 -20.28 -4.01
CA LEU A 369 -23.05 -19.40 -5.16
C LEU A 369 -23.13 -20.22 -6.45
N PHE A 370 -22.32 -21.27 -6.60
CA PHE A 370 -22.34 -22.13 -7.77
C PHE A 370 -23.70 -22.81 -7.95
N VAL A 371 -24.24 -23.42 -6.88
CA VAL A 371 -25.55 -24.07 -6.90
C VAL A 371 -26.64 -23.08 -7.28
N TYR A 372 -26.65 -21.89 -6.68
CA TYR A 372 -27.67 -20.88 -7.00
C TYR A 372 -27.60 -20.42 -8.47
N MET A 373 -26.40 -20.24 -9.01
CA MET A 373 -26.23 -19.86 -10.42
C MET A 373 -26.66 -20.99 -11.38
N TYR A 374 -26.43 -22.25 -11.00
CA TYR A 374 -26.77 -23.41 -11.82
C TYR A 374 -28.27 -23.73 -11.80
N GLU A 375 -28.93 -23.61 -10.65
CA GLU A 375 -30.38 -23.88 -10.51
C GLU A 375 -31.26 -22.70 -10.97
N GLY A 376 -30.69 -21.49 -11.09
CA GLY A 376 -31.40 -20.28 -11.49
C GLY A 376 -31.17 -19.81 -12.92
N SER A 377 -30.47 -20.58 -13.77
CA SER A 377 -30.15 -20.23 -15.17
C SER A 377 -31.04 -20.91 -16.21
#